data_AF-A0A0F9JI97-F1
#
_entry.id   AF-A0A0F9JI97-F1
#
_cell.length_a   1.000
_cell.length_b   1.000
_cell.length_c   1.000
_cell.angle_alpha   90.00
_cell.angle_beta   90.00
_cell.angle_gamma   90.00
#
_symmetry.space_group_name_H-M   'P 1'
#
loop_
_entity.id
_entity.type
_entity.pdbx_description
1 polymer ?
#
loop_
_entity_poly.entity_id
_entity_poly.type
_entity_poly.pdbx_seq_one_letter_code
_entity_poly.pdbx_strand_id
1 'polypeptide(L)' 'MTKTVRPIDFHGWNMSLAQLVGLGPKFAITCGSCRRTFKKRIPMVDAPGIECPSCRAINVLPITITTGED' A
#
# COMPACT_ATOMS: atom_id res chain seq x y z
N MET A 1 -14.86 7.91 13.80
CA MET A 1 -13.53 7.42 14.21
C MET A 1 -12.92 6.65 13.06
N THR A 2 -11.75 7.09 12.58
CA THR A 2 -11.02 6.38 11.52
C THR A 2 -10.35 5.15 12.12
N LYS A 3 -10.69 3.95 11.64
CA LYS A 3 -10.19 2.69 12.21
C LYS A 3 -8.88 2.28 11.53
N THR A 4 -7.85 2.05 12.33
CA THR A 4 -6.55 1.53 11.85
C THR A 4 -6.55 0.01 11.91
N VAL A 5 -6.21 -0.66 10.81
CA VAL A 5 -6.20 -2.12 10.68
C VAL A 5 -4.96 -2.58 9.91
N ARG A 6 -4.59 -3.85 10.04
CA ARG A 6 -3.62 -4.49 9.13
C ARG A 6 -4.34 -5.02 7.89
N PRO A 7 -3.76 -4.91 6.68
CA PRO A 7 -4.32 -5.58 5.51
C PRO A 7 -4.31 -7.11 5.72
N ILE A 8 -5.27 -7.80 5.11
CA ILE A 8 -5.30 -9.28 5.11
C ILE A 8 -4.28 -9.82 4.11
N ASP A 9 -4.15 -9.13 2.99
CA ASP A 9 -3.24 -9.48 1.91
C ASP A 9 -2.75 -8.19 1.24
N PHE A 10 -1.51 -8.22 0.76
CA PHE A 10 -0.93 -7.15 -0.04
C PHE A 10 0.02 -7.74 -1.07
N HIS A 11 -0.14 -7.37 -2.33
CA HIS A 11 0.76 -7.78 -3.39
C HIS A 11 1.05 -6.62 -4.34
N GLY A 12 2.34 -6.43 -4.63
CA GLY A 12 2.84 -5.36 -5.48
C GLY A 12 3.21 -5.87 -6.85
N TRP A 13 2.77 -5.18 -7.90
CA TRP A 13 3.39 -5.32 -9.22
C TRP A 13 4.35 -4.15 -9.41
N ASN A 14 5.64 -4.46 -9.47
CA ASN A 14 6.62 -3.50 -9.94
C ASN A 14 6.55 -3.45 -11.47
N MET A 15 6.15 -2.31 -12.02
CA MET A 15 6.28 -2.05 -13.46
C MET A 15 7.47 -1.11 -13.66
N SER A 16 8.58 -1.67 -14.13
CA SER A 16 9.84 -0.96 -14.41
C SER A 16 9.65 0.33 -15.21
N LEU A 17 8.73 0.33 -16.17
CA LEU A 17 8.44 1.51 -17.00
C LEU A 17 7.75 2.65 -16.24
N ALA A 18 6.93 2.34 -15.24
CA ALA A 18 6.26 3.37 -14.42
C ALA A 18 7.22 4.04 -13.43
N GLN A 19 8.29 3.36 -13.04
CA GLN A 19 9.33 3.91 -12.18
C GLN A 19 10.14 5.00 -12.91
N LEU A 20 10.32 4.88 -14.24
CA LEU A 20 11.03 5.88 -15.06
C LEU A 20 10.34 7.25 -15.10
N VAL A 21 9.02 7.29 -14.87
CA VAL A 21 8.24 8.53 -14.80
C VAL A 21 7.99 8.99 -13.35
N GLY A 22 8.74 8.46 -12.38
CA GLY A 22 8.62 8.81 -10.97
C GLY A 22 7.34 8.29 -10.29
N LEU A 23 6.59 7.37 -10.93
CA LEU A 23 5.40 6.79 -10.33
C LEU A 23 5.76 5.60 -9.45
N GLY A 24 5.31 5.66 -8.19
CA GLY A 24 5.48 4.56 -7.25
C GLY A 24 4.78 3.25 -7.67
N PRO A 25 5.21 2.12 -7.08
CA PRO A 25 4.65 0.79 -7.35
C PRO A 25 3.14 0.73 -7.09
N LYS A 26 2.44 -0.07 -7.90
CA LYS A 26 1.00 -0.31 -7.74
C LYS A 26 0.80 -1.56 -6.90
N PHE A 27 0.14 -1.39 -5.77
CA PHE A 27 -0.21 -2.48 -4.87
C PHE A 27 -1.70 -2.76 -4.94
N ALA A 28 -2.05 -4.03 -4.91
CA ALA A 28 -3.38 -4.50 -4.56
C ALA A 28 -3.37 -4.85 -3.07
N ILE A 29 -4.34 -4.28 -2.35
CA ILE A 29 -4.41 -4.32 -0.89
C ILE A 29 -5.80 -4.82 -0.53
N THR A 30 -5.87 -5.86 0.29
CA THR A 30 -7.13 -6.40 0.82
C THR A 30 -7.37 -5.83 2.21
N CYS A 31 -8.45 -5.07 2.37
CA CYS A 31 -8.70 -4.33 3.60
C CYS A 31 -8.97 -5.25 4.80
N GLY A 32 -8.29 -5.02 5.93
CA GLY A 32 -8.51 -5.74 7.18
C GLY A 32 -9.91 -5.59 7.80
N SER A 33 -10.62 -4.51 7.47
CA SER A 33 -11.94 -4.22 8.05
C SER A 33 -13.11 -4.74 7.21
N CYS A 34 -13.12 -4.47 5.91
CA CYS A 34 -14.25 -4.81 5.03
C CYS A 34 -13.94 -5.92 4.02
N ARG A 35 -12.71 -6.45 4.04
CA ARG A 35 -12.22 -7.53 3.17
C ARG A 35 -12.26 -7.25 1.66
N ARG A 36 -12.56 -6.01 1.25
CA ARG A 36 -12.49 -5.61 -0.16
C ARG A 36 -11.05 -5.36 -0.58
N THR A 37 -10.71 -5.86 -1.76
CA THR A 37 -9.43 -5.61 -2.42
C THR A 37 -9.51 -4.36 -3.28
N PHE A 38 -8.52 -3.47 -3.16
CA PHE A 38 -8.42 -2.26 -3.97
C PHE A 38 -6.98 -2.03 -4.40
N LYS A 39 -6.80 -1.32 -5.53
CA LYS A 39 -5.47 -1.05 -6.09
C LYS A 39 -5.11 0.40 -5.85
N LYS A 40 -3.95 0.66 -5.25
CA LYS A 40 -3.43 2.02 -5.04
C LYS A 40 -1.94 2.08 -5.41
N ARG A 41 -1.53 3.19 -6.02
CA ARG A 41 -0.10 3.48 -6.16
C ARG A 41 0.40 4.01 -4.83
N ILE A 42 1.45 3.38 -4.32
CA ILE A 42 2.07 3.80 -3.06
C ILE A 42 3.20 4.76 -3.42
N PRO A 43 3.15 6.02 -2.97
CA PRO A 43 4.26 6.93 -3.15
C PRO A 43 5.51 6.36 -2.45
N MET A 44 6.69 6.52 -3.02
CA MET A 44 7.97 6.10 -2.41
C MET A 44 8.39 7.07 -1.29
N VAL A 45 7.47 7.31 -0.36
CA VAL A 45 7.68 8.07 0.88
C VAL A 45 7.25 7.17 2.03
N ASP A 46 7.73 7.45 3.23
CA ASP A 46 7.33 6.73 4.44
C ASP A 46 5.86 7.02 4.79
N ALA A 47 4.95 6.38 4.05
CA ALA A 47 3.52 6.39 4.30
C ALA A 47 3.10 5.02 4.82
N PRO A 48 3.03 4.82 6.15
CA PRO A 48 2.74 3.51 6.71
C PRO A 48 1.29 3.07 6.50
N GLY A 49 0.37 3.98 6.16
CA GLY A 49 -1.07 3.71 6.13
C GLY A 49 -1.77 4.07 4.81
N ILE A 50 -2.63 3.18 4.34
CA ILE A 50 -3.46 3.37 3.14
C ILE A 50 -4.94 3.27 3.47
N GLU A 51 -5.65 4.37 3.24
CA GLU A 51 -7.10 4.42 3.41
C GLU A 51 -7.83 3.53 2.39
N CYS A 52 -8.74 2.68 2.90
CA CYS A 52 -9.64 1.88 2.09
C CYS A 52 -10.78 2.78 1.54
N PRO A 53 -11.00 2.82 0.21
CA PRO A 53 -12.03 3.66 -0.38
C PRO A 53 -13.46 3.23 -0.04
N SER A 54 -13.67 1.98 0.41
CA SER A 54 -15.02 1.46 0.74
C SER A 54 -15.45 1.73 2.17
N CYS A 55 -14.56 1.59 3.15
CA CYS A 55 -14.92 1.69 4.58
C CYS A 55 -14.12 2.76 5.34
N ARG A 56 -13.23 3.49 4.64
CA ARG A 56 -12.35 4.53 5.21
C ARG A 56 -11.43 4.05 6.34
N ALA A 57 -11.23 2.73 6.47
CA ALA A 57 -10.24 2.17 7.39
C ALA A 57 -8.82 2.41 6.85
N ILE A 58 -7.89 2.79 7.71
CA ILE A 58 -6.47 2.96 7.38
C ILE A 58 -5.80 1.58 7.49
N ASN A 59 -5.32 1.04 6.37
CA ASN A 59 -4.59 -0.21 6.31
C ASN A 59 -3.10 0.07 6.46
N VAL A 60 -2.52 -0.30 7.59
CA VAL A 60 -1.10 -0.09 7.86
C VAL A 60 -0.31 -1.20 7.19
N LEU A 61 0.50 -0.86 6.19
CA LEU A 61 1.29 -1.83 5.47
C LEU A 61 2.56 -2.16 6.25
N PRO A 62 2.91 -3.46 6.42
CA PRO A 62 4.13 -3.88 7.09
C PRO A 62 5.32 -3.82 6.12
N ILE A 63 5.57 -2.67 5.50
CA ILE A 63 6.71 -2.51 4.59
C ILE A 63 7.92 -2.09 5.41
N THR A 64 8.93 -2.95 5.49
CA THR A 64 10.27 -2.56 5.93
C THR A 64 11.04 -2.14 4.68
N ILE A 65 11.38 -0.86 4.56
CA ILE A 65 12.29 -0.39 3.52
C ILE A 65 13.70 -0.72 4.00
N THR A 66 14.27 -1.83 3.53
CA THR A 66 15.72 -2.05 3.63
C THR A 66 16.36 -1.22 2.52
N THR A 67 16.90 -0.06 2.87
CA THR A 67 17.92 0.61 2.06
C THR A 67 19.14 -0.30 2.07
N GLY A 68 19.40 -0.99 0.96
CA GLY A 68 20.66 -1.70 0.77
C GLY A 68 21.78 -0.68 0.69
N GLU A 69 22.39 -0.37 1.83
CA GLU A 69 23.77 0.11 1.89
C GLU A 69 24.65 -1.15 1.91
N ASP A 70 25.31 -1.43 0.79
CA ASP A 70 26.49 -2.31 0.73
C ASP A 70 27.69 -1.60 1.36
#